data_AF-A0A7L4Z982-F1
#
_entry.id   AF-A0A7L4Z982-F1
#
_cell.length_a   1.000
_cell.length_b   1.000
_cell.length_c   1.000
_cell.angle_alpha   90.00
_cell.angle_beta   90.00
_cell.angle_gamma   90.00
#
_symmetry.space_group_name_H-M   'P 1'
#
loop_
_entity.id
_entity.type
_entity.pdbx_description
1 polymer ?
#
loop_
_entity_poly.entity_id
_entity_poly.type
_entity_poly.pdbx_seq_one_letter_code
_entity_poly.pdbx_strand_id
1 'polypeptide(L)'
;MGLQSAQDAAQADGFYSLKSHDALGRDRMQALDRNWKVCSQNVAPGRSVPTRTTLDFGAVKLAESCPGTDQKEPTVQGGRMPDFKGKSVKAARAALDSGTSITVKDASADGRWVLVESNWQVCGQTPAAGSALRGQPVTFTAVKFGESCP
;
A
#
# COMPACT_ATOMS: atom_id res chain seq x y z
N MET A 1 -12.79 -12.61 -8.37
CA MET A 1 -12.83 -12.09 -9.78
C MET A 1 -11.51 -11.42 -10.09
N GLY A 2 -11.01 -11.48 -11.34
CA GLY A 2 -9.83 -10.71 -11.75
C GLY A 2 -10.14 -9.20 -11.75
N LEU A 3 -9.14 -8.34 -11.52
CA LEU A 3 -9.35 -6.88 -11.47
C LEU A 3 -9.87 -6.32 -12.80
N GLN A 4 -9.25 -6.71 -13.92
CA GLN A 4 -9.73 -6.31 -15.26
C GLN A 4 -11.20 -6.68 -15.46
N SER A 5 -11.58 -7.93 -15.17
CA SER A 5 -12.96 -8.38 -15.34
C SER A 5 -13.95 -7.63 -14.44
N ALA A 6 -13.52 -7.20 -13.25
CA ALA A 6 -14.36 -6.40 -12.35
C ALA A 6 -14.56 -4.97 -12.88
N GLN A 7 -13.50 -4.36 -13.41
CA GLN A 7 -13.58 -3.04 -14.04
C GLN A 7 -14.43 -3.08 -15.31
N ASP A 8 -14.24 -4.08 -16.17
CA ASP A 8 -15.02 -4.26 -17.41
C ASP A 8 -16.52 -4.43 -17.11
N ALA A 9 -16.85 -5.23 -16.09
CA ALA A 9 -18.23 -5.40 -15.64
C ALA A 9 -18.84 -4.09 -15.12
N ALA A 10 -18.10 -3.34 -14.28
CA ALA A 10 -18.56 -2.04 -13.80
C ALA A 10 -18.75 -1.03 -14.94
N GLN A 11 -17.86 -1.02 -15.93
CA GLN A 11 -17.98 -0.15 -17.11
C GLN A 11 -19.16 -0.52 -18.00
N ALA A 12 -19.43 -1.82 -18.18
CA ALA A 12 -20.61 -2.30 -18.89
C ALA A 12 -21.92 -1.86 -18.21
N ASP A 13 -21.91 -1.76 -16.88
CA ASP A 13 -23.02 -1.22 -16.07
C ASP A 13 -23.08 0.33 -16.06
N GLY A 14 -22.18 1.00 -16.78
CA GLY A 14 -22.15 2.45 -16.97
C GLY A 14 -21.34 3.23 -15.93
N PHE A 15 -20.63 2.56 -15.02
CA PHE A 15 -19.68 3.24 -14.13
C PHE A 15 -18.45 3.69 -14.91
N TYR A 16 -18.01 4.90 -14.66
CA TYR A 16 -16.85 5.49 -15.35
C TYR A 16 -15.76 5.98 -14.39
N SER A 17 -16.07 6.12 -13.10
CA SER A 17 -15.09 6.46 -12.07
C SER A 17 -14.69 5.20 -11.31
N LEU A 18 -13.58 4.59 -11.75
CA LEU A 18 -13.04 3.38 -11.16
C LEU A 18 -11.66 3.66 -10.55
N LYS A 19 -11.45 3.14 -9.35
CA LYS A 19 -10.17 3.10 -8.65
C LYS A 19 -9.87 1.68 -8.23
N SER A 20 -8.59 1.44 -8.02
CA SER A 20 -8.12 0.21 -7.42
C SER A 20 -6.84 0.47 -6.65
N HIS A 21 -6.61 -0.33 -5.63
CA HIS A 21 -5.45 -0.21 -4.76
C HIS A 21 -4.98 -1.59 -4.28
N ASP A 22 -3.74 -1.65 -3.80
CA ASP A 22 -3.16 -2.88 -3.26
C ASP A 22 -3.72 -3.17 -1.88
N ALA A 23 -4.57 -4.18 -1.77
CA ALA A 23 -5.23 -4.52 -0.51
C ALA A 23 -4.28 -5.02 0.58
N LEU A 24 -3.02 -5.36 0.24
CA LEU A 24 -1.97 -5.66 1.23
C LEU A 24 -1.28 -4.39 1.77
N GLY A 25 -1.65 -3.20 1.30
CA GLY A 25 -1.12 -1.92 1.76
C GLY A 25 0.36 -1.73 1.43
N ARG A 26 0.86 -2.37 0.36
CA ARG A 26 2.26 -2.26 -0.08
C ARG A 26 2.49 -1.20 -1.15
N ASP A 27 1.46 -0.40 -1.45
CA ASP A 27 1.47 0.69 -2.45
C ASP A 27 2.03 0.23 -3.81
N ARG A 28 1.71 -1.00 -4.22
CA ARG A 28 2.16 -1.54 -5.52
C ARG A 28 1.27 -1.00 -6.63
N MET A 29 1.90 -0.48 -7.67
CA MET A 29 1.17 -0.05 -8.86
C MET A 29 0.57 -1.25 -9.59
N GLN A 30 -0.70 -1.12 -9.96
CA GLN A 30 -1.46 -2.16 -10.64
C GLN A 30 -1.37 -2.05 -12.15
N ALA A 31 -0.17 -1.74 -12.69
CA ALA A 31 0.05 -1.44 -14.11
C ALA A 31 -0.41 -2.51 -15.13
N LEU A 32 -0.63 -3.74 -14.67
CA LEU A 32 -1.22 -4.83 -15.46
C LEU A 32 -2.31 -5.49 -14.61
N ASP A 33 -3.52 -4.96 -14.69
CA ASP A 33 -4.71 -5.28 -13.90
C ASP A 33 -5.04 -6.78 -13.96
N ARG A 34 -4.79 -7.43 -15.11
CA ARG A 34 -4.91 -8.89 -15.29
C ARG A 34 -4.07 -9.74 -14.34
N ASN A 35 -3.01 -9.16 -13.73
CA ASN A 35 -2.17 -9.83 -12.74
C ASN A 35 -2.69 -9.66 -11.30
N TRP A 36 -3.92 -9.18 -11.15
CA TRP A 36 -4.54 -8.88 -9.87
C TRP A 36 -5.94 -9.50 -9.77
N LYS A 37 -6.34 -9.82 -8.54
CA LYS A 37 -7.69 -10.28 -8.20
C LYS A 37 -8.28 -9.39 -7.11
N VAL A 38 -9.56 -9.09 -7.26
CA VAL A 38 -10.33 -8.28 -6.31
C VAL A 38 -10.60 -9.08 -5.05
N CYS A 39 -10.37 -8.45 -3.90
CA CYS A 39 -10.61 -8.97 -2.56
C CYS A 39 -11.73 -8.21 -1.83
N SER A 40 -11.83 -6.91 -2.09
CA SER A 40 -12.76 -6.00 -1.44
C SER A 40 -13.23 -4.95 -2.44
N GLN A 41 -14.37 -4.33 -2.13
CA GLN A 41 -14.85 -3.14 -2.80
C GLN A 41 -15.56 -2.23 -1.81
N ASN A 42 -15.51 -0.92 -2.05
CA ASN A 42 -16.14 0.08 -1.19
C ASN A 42 -17.68 0.03 -1.20
N VAL A 43 -18.29 -0.49 -2.28
CA VAL A 43 -19.75 -0.66 -2.40
C VAL A 43 -20.10 -2.14 -2.26
N ALA A 44 -20.93 -2.49 -1.28
CA ALA A 44 -21.33 -3.88 -1.05
C ALA A 44 -22.10 -4.45 -2.27
N PRO A 45 -21.90 -5.75 -2.60
CA PRO A 45 -22.68 -6.42 -3.65
C PRO A 45 -24.20 -6.27 -3.45
N GLY A 46 -24.93 -6.10 -4.55
CA GLY A 46 -26.39 -5.94 -4.53
C GLY A 46 -26.89 -4.54 -4.14
N ARG A 47 -25.98 -3.61 -3.81
CA ARG A 47 -26.36 -2.22 -3.55
C ARG A 47 -26.50 -1.44 -4.87
N SER A 48 -27.65 -0.80 -5.06
CA SER A 48 -27.82 0.17 -6.15
C SER A 48 -27.23 1.52 -5.74
N VAL A 49 -26.33 2.04 -6.56
CA VAL A 49 -25.71 3.36 -6.42
C VAL A 49 -25.67 4.07 -7.77
N PRO A 50 -25.66 5.41 -7.83
CA PRO A 50 -25.51 6.14 -9.08
C PRO A 50 -24.22 5.78 -9.81
N THR A 51 -24.21 5.75 -11.14
CA THR A 51 -23.02 5.46 -11.97
C THR A 51 -21.88 6.47 -11.83
N ARG A 52 -22.18 7.66 -11.30
CA ARG A 52 -21.17 8.67 -10.89
C ARG A 52 -20.43 8.32 -9.60
N THR A 53 -20.87 7.28 -8.87
CA THR A 53 -20.19 6.82 -7.67
C THR A 53 -18.82 6.26 -8.06
N THR A 54 -17.78 6.67 -7.34
CA THR A 54 -16.46 6.08 -7.54
C THR A 54 -16.44 4.70 -6.90
N LEU A 55 -16.24 3.67 -7.72
CA LEU A 55 -15.99 2.32 -7.23
C LEU A 55 -14.49 2.17 -6.97
N ASP A 56 -14.14 1.61 -5.83
CA ASP A 56 -12.76 1.35 -5.43
C ASP A 56 -12.60 -0.12 -5.10
N PHE A 57 -11.68 -0.78 -5.81
CA PHE A 57 -11.40 -2.20 -5.69
C PHE A 57 -10.07 -2.44 -4.97
N GLY A 58 -10.14 -3.02 -3.77
CA GLY A 58 -8.96 -3.55 -3.09
C GLY A 58 -8.57 -4.88 -3.73
N ALA A 59 -7.35 -4.97 -4.26
CA ALA A 59 -6.89 -6.12 -5.01
C ALA A 59 -5.50 -6.59 -4.58
N VAL A 60 -5.22 -7.88 -4.77
CA VAL A 60 -3.91 -8.51 -4.50
C VAL A 60 -3.39 -9.21 -5.76
N LYS A 61 -2.10 -9.56 -5.80
CA LYS A 61 -1.56 -10.36 -6.91
C LYS A 61 -2.25 -11.73 -6.94
N LEU A 62 -2.35 -12.32 -8.14
CA LEU A 62 -3.06 -13.61 -8.32
C LEU A 62 -2.65 -14.71 -7.33
N ALA A 63 -1.34 -14.81 -7.04
CA ALA A 63 -0.77 -15.80 -6.13
C ALA A 63 -0.88 -15.45 -4.63
N GLU A 64 -1.34 -14.25 -4.28
CA GLU A 64 -1.44 -13.80 -2.89
C GLU A 64 -2.82 -14.10 -2.31
N SER A 65 -2.90 -14.24 -0.99
CA SER A 65 -4.18 -14.39 -0.29
C SER A 65 -4.82 -13.02 -0.05
N CYS A 66 -6.14 -12.95 -0.19
CA CYS A 66 -6.89 -11.77 0.23
C CYS A 66 -6.75 -11.60 1.76
N PRO A 67 -6.46 -10.40 2.25
CA PRO A 67 -6.42 -10.17 3.69
C PRO A 67 -7.86 -10.23 4.24
N GLY A 68 -8.00 -10.59 5.52
CA GLY A 68 -9.31 -10.59 6.19
C GLY A 68 -9.92 -9.18 6.27
N THR A 69 -9.06 -8.16 6.34
CA THR A 69 -9.43 -6.75 6.26
C THR A 69 -8.47 -6.02 5.33
N ASP A 70 -9.02 -5.15 4.49
CA ASP A 70 -8.26 -4.28 3.61
C ASP A 70 -7.25 -3.42 4.37
N GLN A 71 -6.00 -3.42 3.93
CA GLN A 71 -4.93 -2.76 4.65
C GLN A 71 -4.85 -1.29 4.27
N LYS A 72 -5.28 -0.43 5.20
CA LYS A 72 -5.18 1.01 5.04
C LYS A 72 -3.71 1.45 4.93
N GLU A 73 -3.45 2.30 3.95
CA GLU A 73 -2.16 2.96 3.77
C GLU A 73 -1.86 3.88 4.98
N PRO A 74 -0.60 3.92 5.43
CA PRO A 74 -0.20 4.82 6.50
C PRO A 74 -0.33 6.28 6.03
N THR A 75 -0.69 7.16 6.95
CA THR A 75 -0.85 8.61 6.67
C THR A 75 -0.30 9.41 7.85
N VAL A 76 0.38 10.52 7.56
CA VAL A 76 0.83 11.47 8.58
C VAL A 76 -0.40 12.18 9.16
N GLN A 77 -0.57 12.09 10.48
CA GLN A 77 -1.66 12.74 11.20
C GLN A 77 -1.10 13.74 12.20
N GLY A 78 -1.59 14.99 12.13
CA GLY A 78 -1.18 16.06 13.04
C GLY A 78 0.33 16.35 13.04
N GLY A 79 1.00 16.14 11.90
CA GLY A 79 2.45 16.34 11.79
C GLY A 79 3.28 15.35 12.62
N ARG A 80 2.73 14.18 12.96
CA ARG A 80 3.44 13.13 13.71
C ARG A 80 3.84 11.97 12.82
N MET A 81 4.98 11.38 13.15
CA MET A 81 5.55 10.22 12.50
C MET A 81 4.61 9.01 12.66
N PRO A 82 4.09 8.42 11.58
CA PRO A 82 3.28 7.21 11.64
C PRO A 82 4.10 6.02 12.16
N ASP A 83 3.41 4.98 12.63
CA ASP A 83 4.03 3.68 12.82
C ASP A 83 4.08 2.92 11.49
N PHE A 84 5.28 2.77 10.96
CA PHE A 84 5.54 2.06 9.72
C PHE A 84 5.96 0.62 9.94
N LYS A 85 6.09 0.13 11.18
CA LYS A 85 6.49 -1.25 11.44
C LYS A 85 5.54 -2.23 10.73
N GLY A 86 6.10 -3.12 9.93
CA GLY A 86 5.32 -4.07 9.14
C GLY A 86 4.73 -3.54 7.83
N LYS A 87 4.79 -2.23 7.59
CA LYS A 87 4.38 -1.62 6.32
C LYS A 87 5.50 -1.71 5.30
N SER A 88 5.13 -1.59 4.02
CA SER A 88 6.15 -1.55 2.97
C SER A 88 6.94 -0.24 3.01
N VAL A 89 8.21 -0.28 2.60
CA VAL A 89 9.04 0.92 2.47
C VAL A 89 8.39 1.91 1.49
N LYS A 90 7.78 1.40 0.41
CA LYS A 90 7.12 2.25 -0.58
C LYS A 90 5.92 3.01 0.02
N ALA A 91 5.06 2.30 0.74
CA ALA A 91 3.93 2.92 1.44
C ALA A 91 4.41 3.93 2.50
N ALA A 92 5.52 3.64 3.17
CA ALA A 92 6.11 4.58 4.13
C ALA A 92 6.60 5.86 3.46
N ARG A 93 7.23 5.75 2.30
CA ARG A 93 7.66 6.89 1.48
C ARG A 93 6.45 7.71 0.98
N ALA A 94 5.41 7.04 0.48
CA ALA A 94 4.21 7.71 -0.03
C ALA A 94 3.44 8.47 1.06
N ALA A 95 3.53 8.03 2.32
CA ALA A 95 2.88 8.67 3.45
C ALA A 95 3.56 9.96 3.94
N LEU A 96 4.85 10.13 3.66
CA LEU A 96 5.65 11.26 4.09
C LEU A 96 5.62 12.39 3.04
N ASP A 97 5.96 13.61 3.46
CA ASP A 97 6.05 14.74 2.55
C ASP A 97 7.09 14.47 1.44
N SER A 98 6.80 14.90 0.21
CA SER A 98 7.64 14.66 -0.96
C SER A 98 9.08 15.21 -0.84
N GLY A 99 9.30 16.24 0.00
CA GLY A 99 10.62 16.79 0.31
C GLY A 99 11.37 16.06 1.43
N THR A 100 10.75 15.04 2.06
CA THR A 100 11.38 14.32 3.17
C THR A 100 12.58 13.52 2.66
N SER A 101 13.76 13.81 3.21
CA SER A 101 14.95 13.01 2.97
C SER A 101 14.82 11.65 3.65
N ILE A 102 14.74 10.57 2.88
CA ILE A 102 14.55 9.20 3.39
C ILE A 102 15.77 8.34 3.04
N THR A 103 16.38 7.76 4.06
CA THR A 103 17.41 6.72 3.94
C THR A 103 16.83 5.37 4.33
N VAL A 104 17.10 4.33 3.55
CA VAL A 104 16.64 2.97 3.86
C VAL A 104 17.84 2.04 3.89
N LYS A 105 17.96 1.24 4.96
CA LYS A 105 19.02 0.24 5.12
C LYS A 105 18.41 -1.15 5.24
N ASP A 106 19.02 -2.13 4.57
CA ASP A 106 18.71 -3.53 4.83
C ASP A 106 19.09 -3.85 6.26
N ALA A 107 18.14 -4.40 7.03
CA ALA A 107 18.36 -4.82 8.41
C ALA A 107 18.92 -6.24 8.49
N SER A 108 18.93 -7.00 7.38
CA SER A 108 19.53 -8.32 7.34
C SER A 108 21.07 -8.23 7.28
N ALA A 109 21.74 -9.35 7.57
CA ALA A 109 23.18 -9.47 7.45
C ALA A 109 23.70 -9.32 6.00
N ASP A 110 22.81 -9.39 5.01
CA ASP A 110 23.18 -9.36 3.58
C ASP A 110 23.46 -7.94 3.07
N GLY A 111 23.02 -6.89 3.78
CA GLY A 111 23.32 -5.50 3.44
C GLY A 111 22.88 -5.08 2.03
N ARG A 112 21.75 -5.57 1.53
CA ARG A 112 21.35 -5.42 0.12
C ARG A 112 20.81 -4.01 -0.16
N TRP A 113 20.81 -3.65 -1.44
CA TRP A 113 20.16 -2.43 -1.91
C TRP A 113 18.63 -2.55 -1.92
N VAL A 114 17.96 -1.59 -1.31
CA VAL A 114 16.50 -1.48 -1.31
C VAL A 114 16.04 -0.75 -2.57
N LEU A 115 15.84 -1.50 -3.66
CA LEU A 115 15.46 -0.93 -4.96
C LEU A 115 13.94 -0.92 -5.18
N VAL A 116 13.30 -2.09 -5.13
CA VAL A 116 11.85 -2.22 -5.31
C VAL A 116 11.17 -2.14 -3.95
N GLU A 117 11.02 -0.93 -3.42
CA GLU A 117 10.62 -0.63 -2.03
C GLU A 117 9.32 -1.32 -1.58
N SER A 118 8.40 -1.65 -2.49
CA SER A 118 7.16 -2.38 -2.17
C SER A 118 7.39 -3.83 -1.77
N ASN A 119 8.58 -4.39 -2.08
CA ASN A 119 8.97 -5.75 -1.71
C ASN A 119 9.67 -5.81 -0.34
N TRP A 120 9.83 -4.66 0.32
CA TRP A 120 10.55 -4.52 1.58
C TRP A 120 9.61 -4.06 2.68
N GLN A 121 9.70 -4.71 3.83
CA GLN A 121 8.94 -4.42 5.05
C GLN A 121 9.82 -3.63 6.01
N VAL A 122 9.31 -2.52 6.54
CA VAL A 122 9.98 -1.72 7.56
C VAL A 122 10.01 -2.47 8.89
N CYS A 123 11.19 -2.59 9.47
CA CYS A 123 11.43 -3.18 10.78
C CYS A 123 11.60 -2.12 11.87
N GLY A 124 12.32 -1.05 11.54
CA GLY A 124 12.60 0.07 12.43
C GLY A 124 12.55 1.39 11.70
N GLN A 125 12.29 2.45 12.47
CA GLN A 125 12.18 3.81 11.95
C GLN A 125 12.82 4.81 12.91
N THR A 126 13.38 5.88 12.34
CA THR A 126 13.86 7.04 13.06
C THR A 126 13.43 8.27 12.26
N PRO A 127 12.66 9.22 12.82
CA PRO A 127 12.15 9.28 14.19
C PRO A 127 11.22 8.12 14.58
N ALA A 128 11.10 7.86 15.89
CA ALA A 128 10.18 6.86 16.41
C ALA A 128 8.71 7.25 16.13
N ALA A 129 7.81 6.27 16.08
CA ALA A 129 6.38 6.51 15.91
C ALA A 129 5.85 7.52 16.95
N GLY A 130 4.97 8.43 16.52
CA GLY A 130 4.40 9.50 17.33
C GLY A 130 5.28 10.74 17.51
N SER A 131 6.56 10.68 17.11
CA SER A 131 7.47 11.84 17.13
C SER A 131 6.97 12.96 16.21
N ALA A 132 7.23 14.21 16.56
CA ALA A 132 6.91 15.34 15.69
C ALA A 132 7.79 15.34 14.43
N LEU A 133 7.18 15.49 13.26
CA LEU A 133 7.85 15.74 11.99
C LEU A 133 8.02 17.25 11.79
N ARG A 134 9.27 17.71 11.77
CA ARG A 134 9.69 19.11 11.66
C ARG A 134 10.60 19.35 10.43
N GLY A 135 10.57 18.43 9.46
CA GLY A 135 11.45 18.47 8.28
C GLY A 135 12.81 17.79 8.47
N GLN A 136 13.03 17.08 9.57
CA GLN A 136 14.24 16.26 9.76
C GLN A 136 14.28 15.06 8.80
N PRO A 137 15.48 14.54 8.47
CA PRO A 137 15.60 13.29 7.70
C PRO A 137 15.00 12.10 8.44
N VAL A 138 14.50 11.14 7.67
CA VAL A 138 13.92 9.88 8.14
C VAL A 138 14.83 8.73 7.73
N THR A 139 15.08 7.81 8.64
CA THR A 139 15.78 6.56 8.37
C THR A 139 14.88 5.37 8.66
N PHE A 140 14.83 4.43 7.73
CA PHE A 140 14.20 3.13 7.91
C PHE A 140 15.23 2.01 7.89
N THR A 141 15.01 0.99 8.71
CA THR A 141 15.60 -0.32 8.51
C THR A 141 14.52 -1.25 7.98
N ALA A 142 14.84 -2.08 6.99
CA ALA A 142 13.86 -2.92 6.31
C ALA A 142 14.45 -4.27 5.92
N VAL A 143 13.59 -5.28 5.78
CA VAL A 143 13.93 -6.61 5.24
C VAL A 143 12.96 -6.95 4.11
N LYS A 144 13.22 -7.99 3.31
CA LYS A 144 12.22 -8.39 2.31
C LYS A 144 10.98 -8.98 2.98
N PHE A 145 9.81 -8.79 2.38
CA PHE A 145 8.61 -9.50 2.84
C PHE A 145 8.85 -11.02 2.85
N GLY A 146 8.55 -11.65 3.99
CA GLY A 146 8.82 -13.08 4.24
C GLY A 146 10.07 -13.33 5.09
N GLU A 147 10.93 -12.33 5.28
CA GLU A 147 12.05 -12.39 6.23
C GLU A 147 11.61 -11.83 7.59
N SER A 148 12.29 -12.27 8.66
CA SER A 148 12.04 -11.79 10.02
C SER A 148 12.81 -10.50 10.29
N CYS A 149 12.15 -9.53 10.92
CA CYS A 149 12.83 -8.37 11.47
C CYS A 149 13.72 -8.77 12.66
N PRO A 150 14.95 -8.24 12.75
CA PRO A 150 15.82 -8.43 13.91
C PRO A 150 15.32 -7.67 15.15
#